data_AF-A0A2P2L4H1-F1
#
_entry.id   AF-A0A2P2L4H1-F1
#
_cell.length_a   1.000
_cell.length_b   1.000
_cell.length_c   1.000
_cell.angle_alpha   90.00
_cell.angle_beta   90.00
_cell.angle_gamma   90.00
#
_symmetry.space_group_name_H-M   'P 1'
#
loop_
_entity.id
_entity.type
_entity.pdbx_description
1 polymer ?
#
loop_
_entity_poly.entity_id
_entity_poly.type
_entity_poly.pdbx_seq_one_letter_code
_entity_poly.pdbx_strand_id
1 'polypeptide(L)'
;MQAGPYDSLKDVALKLMHNKVSTVPVIYSCLPDGSFPQLLHLASLSGILKCICRQFRHSASSLPILEQPVCSIRLGTWVPRIGESNRRPLTMLRPNASLSAALSMLMQAEVSSIPIVDDNDSLLDIYSRSDITALAKDRAYAQIHLDEISIHQALQLGQDANSSYGLYNGQRCQMCLRTDPLHKVMERLANPGVRRILIVEAGSKRVEGIISLSDVFRFLLG
;
A
#
# COMPACT_ATOMS: atom_id res chain seq x y z
N MET A 1 -0.96 11.54 -18.52
CA MET A 1 -0.99 12.29 -17.25
C MET A 1 0.44 12.58 -16.85
N GLN A 2 0.80 13.84 -16.63
CA GLN A 2 2.16 14.27 -16.28
C GLN A 2 2.12 15.41 -15.27
N ALA A 3 3.22 15.59 -14.53
CA ALA A 3 3.45 16.74 -13.67
C ALA A 3 4.56 17.62 -14.26
N GLY A 4 4.46 18.93 -14.06
CA GLY A 4 5.55 19.86 -14.35
C GLY A 4 6.57 19.88 -13.20
N PRO A 5 7.84 20.24 -13.45
CA PRO A 5 8.85 20.34 -12.40
C PRO A 5 8.57 21.46 -11.38
N TYR A 6 7.72 22.41 -11.75
CA TYR A 6 7.31 23.54 -10.90
C TYR A 6 5.96 23.31 -10.21
N ASP A 7 5.31 22.16 -10.43
CA ASP A 7 4.08 21.80 -9.72
C ASP A 7 4.37 21.59 -8.24
N SER A 8 3.47 22.04 -7.36
CA SER A 8 3.64 21.80 -5.92
C SER A 8 3.48 20.31 -5.59
N LEU A 9 4.13 19.84 -4.51
CA LEU A 9 3.96 18.46 -4.04
C LEU A 9 2.50 18.13 -3.70
N LYS A 10 1.72 19.14 -3.26
CA LYS A 10 0.28 19.02 -3.01
C LYS A 10 -0.46 18.70 -4.31
N ASP A 11 -0.19 19.44 -5.38
CA ASP A 11 -0.86 19.24 -6.67
C ASP A 11 -0.50 17.89 -7.29
N VAL A 12 0.76 17.48 -7.17
CA VAL A 12 1.21 16.15 -7.60
C VAL A 12 0.51 15.06 -6.81
N ALA A 13 0.40 15.20 -5.48
CA ALA A 13 -0.32 14.25 -4.63
C ALA A 13 -1.82 14.17 -4.98
N LEU A 14 -2.48 15.32 -5.19
CA LEU A 14 -3.88 15.37 -5.62
C LEU A 14 -4.08 14.70 -6.99
N LYS A 15 -3.19 14.95 -7.96
CA LYS A 15 -3.22 14.26 -9.27
C LYS A 15 -3.11 12.75 -9.11
N LEU A 16 -2.18 12.27 -8.28
CA LEU A 16 -2.00 10.83 -8.01
C LEU A 16 -3.27 10.23 -7.37
N MET A 17 -3.84 10.91 -6.38
CA MET A 17 -5.04 10.48 -5.65
C MET A 17 -6.30 10.46 -6.52
N HIS A 18 -6.57 11.54 -7.24
CA HIS A 18 -7.74 11.69 -8.11
C HIS A 18 -7.79 10.61 -9.19
N ASN A 19 -6.63 10.31 -9.78
CA ASN A 19 -6.55 9.35 -10.86
C ASN A 19 -6.25 7.91 -10.39
N LYS A 20 -6.16 7.67 -9.08
CA LYS A 20 -5.88 6.35 -8.48
C LYS A 20 -4.61 5.67 -9.03
N VAL A 21 -3.59 6.46 -9.36
CA VAL A 21 -2.29 5.98 -9.87
C VAL A 21 -1.22 6.02 -8.79
N SER A 22 -0.23 5.11 -8.87
CA SER A 22 0.86 5.05 -7.89
C SER A 22 1.98 6.07 -8.17
N THR A 23 2.12 6.47 -9.44
CA THR A 23 3.26 7.23 -9.92
C THR A 23 2.84 8.14 -11.09
N VAL A 24 3.44 9.32 -11.20
CA VAL A 24 3.27 10.24 -12.32
C VAL A 24 4.64 10.69 -12.84
N PRO A 25 4.85 10.72 -14.17
CA PRO A 25 6.09 11.26 -14.73
C PRO A 25 6.13 12.77 -14.56
N VAL A 26 7.26 13.28 -14.06
CA VAL A 26 7.60 14.69 -14.05
C VAL A 26 8.36 14.98 -15.33
N ILE A 27 7.75 15.76 -16.21
CA ILE A 27 8.27 16.02 -17.55
C ILE A 27 8.56 17.51 -17.67
N TYR A 28 9.72 17.82 -18.21
CA TYR A 28 10.06 19.17 -18.65
C TYR A 28 9.89 19.25 -20.18
N SER A 29 9.02 20.15 -20.61
CA SER A 29 8.83 20.49 -22.01
C SER A 29 9.22 21.96 -22.17
N CYS A 30 10.34 22.24 -22.85
CA CYS A 30 10.62 23.58 -23.34
C CYS A 30 9.66 23.89 -24.51
N LEU A 31 9.34 25.17 -24.74
CA LEU A 31 8.51 25.64 -25.86
C LEU A 31 9.27 25.50 -27.21
N PRO A 32 8.80 26.14 -28.31
CA PRO A 32 8.42 25.54 -29.60
C PRO A 32 9.59 25.16 -30.53
N ASP A 33 10.82 25.16 -30.04
CA ASP A 33 12.07 24.99 -30.78
C ASP A 33 12.42 23.51 -31.10
N GLY A 34 11.41 22.63 -31.07
CA GLY A 34 11.55 21.23 -31.50
C GLY A 34 12.27 20.32 -30.48
N SER A 35 12.48 20.79 -29.25
CA SER A 35 13.07 19.97 -28.19
C SER A 35 12.09 18.89 -27.69
N PHE A 36 12.57 17.65 -27.56
CA PHE A 36 11.76 16.52 -27.08
C PHE A 36 11.46 16.67 -25.58
N PRO A 37 10.27 16.26 -25.11
CA PRO A 37 9.94 16.27 -23.69
C PRO A 37 10.91 15.38 -22.90
N GLN A 38 11.54 15.94 -21.88
CA GLN A 38 12.49 15.21 -21.05
C GLN A 38 11.82 14.68 -19.78
N LEU A 39 11.89 13.36 -19.57
CA LEU A 39 11.50 12.76 -18.30
C LEU A 39 12.55 13.08 -17.23
N LEU A 40 12.17 13.85 -16.23
CA LEU A 40 13.06 14.22 -15.13
C LEU A 40 12.97 13.24 -13.96
N HIS A 41 11.75 12.83 -13.59
CA HIS A 41 11.52 12.00 -12.41
C HIS A 41 10.21 11.22 -12.49
N LEU A 42 10.10 10.14 -11.71
CA LEU A 42 8.87 9.40 -11.47
C LEU A 42 8.38 9.68 -10.05
N ALA A 43 7.51 10.68 -9.90
CA ALA A 43 6.99 11.08 -8.61
C ALA A 43 5.94 10.09 -8.11
N SER A 44 5.99 9.74 -6.82
CA SER A 44 5.07 8.80 -6.17
C SER A 44 4.64 9.30 -4.79
N LEU A 45 3.52 8.79 -4.27
CA LEU A 45 3.03 9.14 -2.94
C LEU A 45 4.04 8.78 -1.84
N SER A 46 4.74 7.65 -1.92
CA SER A 46 5.78 7.29 -0.94
C SER A 46 6.97 8.26 -1.00
N GLY A 47 7.38 8.70 -2.19
CA GLY A 47 8.44 9.71 -2.35
C GLY A 47 8.05 11.07 -1.75
N ILE A 48 6.80 11.50 -1.97
CA ILE A 48 6.26 12.73 -1.38
C ILE A 48 6.20 12.58 0.15
N LEU A 49 5.68 11.45 0.65
CA LEU A 49 5.60 11.17 2.08
C LEU A 49 6.98 11.13 2.74
N LYS A 50 7.98 10.56 2.08
CA LYS A 50 9.38 10.59 2.53
C LYS A 50 9.91 12.01 2.66
N CYS A 51 9.56 12.90 1.73
CA CYS A 51 9.90 14.32 1.82
C CYS A 51 9.24 14.97 3.04
N ILE A 52 7.95 14.72 3.25
CA ILE A 52 7.17 15.19 4.41
C ILE A 52 7.83 14.71 5.71
N CYS A 53 8.03 13.41 5.89
CA CYS A 53 8.65 12.86 7.11
C CYS A 53 10.03 13.47 7.38
N ARG A 54 10.84 13.69 6.34
CA ARG A 54 12.16 14.32 6.50
C ARG A 54 12.06 15.77 7.00
N GLN A 55 11.10 16.55 6.51
CA GLN A 55 10.91 17.93 6.94
C GLN A 55 10.44 18.00 8.40
N PHE A 56 9.53 17.12 8.80
CA PHE A 56 8.97 17.11 10.15
C PHE A 56 9.83 16.39 11.20
N ARG A 57 10.91 15.70 10.78
CA ARG A 57 11.80 14.97 11.69
C ARG A 57 12.33 15.81 12.86
N HIS A 58 12.58 17.10 12.62
CA HIS A 58 13.10 18.04 13.62
C HIS A 58 12.03 18.98 14.19
N SER A 59 10.77 18.83 13.74
CA SER A 59 9.65 19.69 14.12
C SER A 59 8.44 18.87 14.59
N ALA A 60 8.63 17.66 15.11
CA ALA A 60 7.50 16.78 15.49
C ALA A 60 6.56 17.44 16.52
N SER A 61 7.10 18.31 17.39
CA SER A 61 6.32 19.10 18.35
C SER A 61 5.35 20.09 17.72
N SER A 62 5.53 20.46 16.44
CA SER A 62 4.62 21.36 15.73
C SER A 62 3.36 20.67 15.22
N LEU A 63 3.33 19.32 15.21
CA LEU A 63 2.18 18.53 14.76
C LEU A 63 1.82 17.45 15.79
N PRO A 64 1.14 17.80 16.91
CA PRO A 64 0.74 16.85 17.94
C PRO A 64 -0.10 15.68 17.41
N ILE A 65 -0.78 15.87 16.29
CA ILE A 65 -1.57 14.83 15.61
C ILE A 65 -0.70 13.65 15.13
N LEU A 66 0.58 13.87 14.85
CA LEU A 66 1.49 12.81 14.40
C LEU A 66 1.91 11.87 15.54
N GLU A 67 1.82 12.33 16.79
CA GLU A 67 2.07 11.53 17.99
C GLU A 67 0.83 10.75 18.46
N GLN A 68 -0.34 11.05 17.90
CA GLN A 68 -1.56 10.35 18.28
C GLN A 68 -1.52 8.90 17.79
N PRO A 69 -2.03 7.95 18.60
CA PRO A 69 -2.10 6.55 18.20
C PRO A 69 -3.07 6.40 17.02
N VAL A 70 -2.71 5.55 16.05
CA VAL A 70 -3.50 5.42 14.82
C VAL A 70 -4.93 4.93 15.05
N CYS A 71 -5.23 4.24 16.15
CA CYS A 71 -6.59 3.86 16.51
C CYS A 71 -7.50 5.04 16.87
N SER A 72 -6.92 6.16 17.31
CA SER A 72 -7.65 7.40 17.63
C SER A 72 -7.91 8.25 16.39
N ILE A 73 -7.19 7.97 15.30
CA ILE A 73 -7.32 8.67 14.04
C ILE A 73 -8.25 7.85 13.14
N ARG A 74 -9.18 8.49 12.44
CA ARG A 74 -10.09 7.83 11.48
C ARG A 74 -9.37 7.51 10.16
N LEU A 75 -8.24 6.81 10.24
CA LEU A 75 -7.33 6.54 9.14
C LEU A 75 -7.39 5.05 8.75
N GLY A 76 -7.54 4.76 7.46
CA GLY A 76 -7.54 3.39 6.92
C GLY A 76 -8.85 2.62 7.14
N THR A 77 -8.80 1.33 6.82
CA THR A 77 -9.93 0.39 6.94
C THR A 77 -9.70 -0.54 8.11
N TRP A 78 -10.71 -0.69 8.97
CA TRP A 78 -10.62 -1.46 10.22
C TRP A 78 -11.64 -2.60 10.21
N VAL A 79 -11.33 -3.67 10.93
CA VAL A 79 -12.32 -4.73 11.22
C VAL A 79 -13.50 -4.10 11.98
N PRO A 80 -14.76 -4.34 11.55
CA PRO A 80 -15.92 -3.75 12.19
C PRO A 80 -15.99 -4.11 13.68
N ARG A 81 -16.26 -3.11 14.53
CA ARG A 81 -16.62 -3.38 15.93
C ARG A 81 -18.10 -3.70 16.03
N ILE A 82 -18.47 -4.48 17.05
CA ILE A 82 -19.87 -4.78 17.37
C ILE A 82 -20.64 -3.44 17.48
N GLY A 83 -21.62 -3.24 16.62
CA GLY A 83 -22.44 -2.02 16.56
C GLY A 83 -22.05 -0.97 15.50
N GLU A 84 -20.96 -1.15 14.74
CA GLU A 84 -20.60 -0.24 13.64
C GLU A 84 -21.16 -0.74 12.30
N SER A 85 -22.24 -0.12 11.81
CA SER A 85 -22.93 -0.56 10.58
C SER A 85 -22.49 0.14 9.29
N ASN A 86 -21.60 1.15 9.36
CA ASN A 86 -21.41 2.10 8.24
C ASN A 86 -20.02 2.07 7.59
N ARG A 87 -19.25 0.99 7.72
CA ARG A 87 -17.92 0.87 7.09
C ARG A 87 -17.84 -0.32 6.14
N ARG A 88 -17.15 -0.14 5.01
CA ARG A 88 -16.75 -1.26 4.16
C ARG A 88 -15.91 -2.22 5.03
N PRO A 89 -16.31 -3.49 5.16
CA PRO A 89 -15.59 -4.44 6.00
C PRO A 89 -14.19 -4.69 5.44
N LEU A 90 -13.25 -5.01 6.32
CA LEU A 90 -11.93 -5.44 5.91
C LEU A 90 -12.02 -6.85 5.30
N THR A 91 -11.78 -6.96 4.00
CA THR A 91 -11.67 -8.26 3.32
C THR A 91 -10.39 -8.97 3.74
N MET A 92 -10.48 -10.27 4.01
CA MET A 92 -9.36 -11.13 4.41
C MET A 92 -9.42 -12.46 3.63
N LEU A 93 -8.26 -13.05 3.38
CA LEU A 93 -8.08 -14.30 2.63
C LEU A 93 -7.61 -15.42 3.55
N ARG A 94 -8.08 -16.64 3.31
CA ARG A 94 -7.46 -17.86 3.86
C ARG A 94 -6.36 -18.35 2.92
N PRO A 95 -5.28 -18.98 3.43
CA PRO A 95 -4.13 -19.40 2.60
C PRO A 95 -4.49 -20.45 1.54
N ASN A 96 -5.51 -21.26 1.79
CA ASN A 96 -6.02 -22.29 0.89
C ASN A 96 -7.06 -21.77 -0.13
N ALA A 97 -7.42 -20.48 -0.08
CA ALA A 97 -8.30 -19.90 -1.07
C ALA A 97 -7.65 -19.96 -2.47
N SER A 98 -8.48 -20.17 -3.49
CA SER A 98 -8.00 -20.20 -4.88
C SER A 98 -7.52 -18.81 -5.31
N LEU A 99 -6.58 -18.81 -6.27
CA LEU A 99 -6.11 -17.57 -6.89
C LEU A 99 -7.25 -16.83 -7.60
N SER A 100 -8.20 -17.53 -8.23
CA SER A 100 -9.40 -16.93 -8.82
C SER A 100 -10.28 -16.20 -7.81
N ALA A 101 -10.48 -16.76 -6.62
CA ALA A 101 -11.25 -16.14 -5.55
C ALA A 101 -10.57 -14.87 -5.03
N ALA A 102 -9.24 -14.90 -4.87
CA ALA A 102 -8.47 -13.74 -4.45
C ALA A 102 -8.49 -12.60 -5.47
N LEU A 103 -8.34 -12.91 -6.76
CA LEU A 103 -8.47 -11.93 -7.86
C LEU A 103 -9.87 -11.30 -7.86
N SER A 104 -10.91 -12.13 -7.73
CA SER A 104 -12.30 -11.67 -7.64
C SER A 104 -12.50 -10.73 -6.44
N MET A 105 -11.95 -11.07 -5.27
CA MET A 105 -12.04 -10.20 -4.10
C MET A 105 -11.32 -8.86 -4.27
N LEU A 106 -10.15 -8.83 -4.92
CA LEU A 106 -9.45 -7.57 -5.19
C LEU A 106 -10.32 -6.62 -6.04
N MET A 107 -10.99 -7.17 -7.05
CA MET A 107 -11.86 -6.41 -7.94
C MET A 107 -13.13 -5.95 -7.22
N GLN A 108 -13.84 -6.86 -6.53
CA GLN A 108 -15.10 -6.56 -5.85
C GLN A 108 -14.92 -5.57 -4.70
N ALA A 109 -13.86 -5.71 -3.90
CA ALA A 109 -13.58 -4.79 -2.80
C ALA A 109 -12.90 -3.48 -3.27
N GLU A 110 -12.49 -3.40 -4.54
CA GLU A 110 -11.74 -2.29 -5.12
C GLU A 110 -10.43 -1.97 -4.35
N VAL A 111 -9.80 -3.01 -3.80
CA VAL A 111 -8.59 -2.88 -2.98
C VAL A 111 -7.34 -3.30 -3.75
N SER A 112 -6.19 -2.75 -3.38
CA SER A 112 -4.92 -3.09 -4.03
C SER A 112 -4.26 -4.37 -3.49
N SER A 113 -4.84 -4.95 -2.44
CA SER A 113 -4.30 -6.07 -1.68
C SER A 113 -5.22 -6.49 -0.54
N ILE A 114 -5.07 -7.75 -0.14
CA ILE A 114 -5.87 -8.41 0.88
C ILE A 114 -4.93 -9.16 1.85
N PRO A 115 -5.06 -8.96 3.17
CA PRO A 115 -4.32 -9.74 4.17
C PRO A 115 -4.71 -11.23 4.08
N ILE A 116 -3.72 -12.10 4.23
CA ILE A 116 -3.91 -13.55 4.35
C ILE A 116 -3.75 -13.92 5.81
N VAL A 117 -4.73 -14.63 6.35
CA VAL A 117 -4.83 -14.94 7.78
C VAL A 117 -5.11 -16.41 8.03
N ASP A 118 -4.67 -16.92 9.19
CA ASP A 118 -5.02 -18.26 9.68
C ASP A 118 -6.44 -18.32 10.25
N ASP A 119 -6.87 -19.46 10.79
CA ASP A 119 -8.22 -19.64 11.35
C ASP A 119 -8.50 -18.78 12.61
N ASN A 120 -7.47 -18.22 13.26
CA ASN A 120 -7.58 -17.31 14.39
C ASN A 120 -7.51 -15.82 13.96
N ASP A 121 -7.61 -15.56 12.65
CA ASP A 121 -7.43 -14.25 12.03
C ASP A 121 -6.04 -13.63 12.28
N SER A 122 -5.05 -14.46 12.62
CA SER A 122 -3.65 -14.07 12.76
C SER A 122 -3.01 -13.89 11.39
N LEU A 123 -2.25 -12.81 11.23
CA LEU A 123 -1.62 -12.47 9.95
C LEU A 123 -0.54 -13.49 9.55
N LEU A 124 -0.70 -14.06 8.35
CA LEU A 124 0.28 -14.94 7.71
C LEU A 124 1.08 -14.21 6.63
N ASP A 125 0.40 -13.59 5.67
CA ASP A 125 1.03 -12.87 4.55
C ASP A 125 0.04 -11.86 3.93
N ILE A 126 0.36 -11.30 2.77
CA ILE A 126 -0.48 -10.39 2.01
C ILE A 126 -0.46 -10.72 0.52
N TYR A 127 -1.64 -10.77 -0.09
CA TYR A 127 -1.78 -10.87 -1.53
C TYR A 127 -2.06 -9.50 -2.14
N SER A 128 -1.42 -9.16 -3.26
CA SER A 128 -1.50 -7.82 -3.84
C SER A 128 -1.38 -7.78 -5.36
N ARG A 129 -1.75 -6.64 -5.96
CA ARG A 129 -1.61 -6.43 -7.41
C ARG A 129 -0.18 -6.63 -7.94
N SER A 130 0.85 -6.36 -7.13
CA SER A 130 2.24 -6.64 -7.50
C SER A 130 2.52 -8.13 -7.65
N ASP A 131 1.81 -8.99 -6.91
CA ASP A 131 1.97 -10.44 -7.00
C ASP A 131 1.37 -10.98 -8.30
N ILE A 132 0.30 -10.36 -8.79
CA ILE A 132 -0.24 -10.62 -10.13
C ILE A 132 0.82 -10.32 -11.19
N THR A 133 1.47 -9.15 -11.10
CA THR A 133 2.54 -8.78 -12.04
C THR A 133 3.75 -9.71 -11.94
N ALA A 134 4.09 -10.17 -10.74
CA ALA A 134 5.17 -11.14 -10.53
C ALA A 134 4.88 -12.47 -11.24
N LEU A 135 3.65 -13.01 -11.09
CA LEU A 135 3.22 -14.23 -11.78
C LEU A 135 3.20 -14.08 -13.32
N ALA A 136 2.96 -12.86 -13.82
CA ALA A 136 2.97 -12.58 -15.25
C ALA A 136 4.38 -12.57 -15.85
N LYS A 137 5.38 -12.13 -15.08
CA LYS A 137 6.76 -11.90 -15.54
C LYS A 137 7.43 -13.16 -16.11
N ASP A 138 7.19 -14.30 -15.48
CA ASP A 138 7.88 -15.55 -15.82
C ASP A 138 7.00 -16.52 -16.64
N ARG A 139 5.89 -16.02 -17.22
CA ARG A 139 4.84 -16.85 -17.86
C ARG A 139 4.28 -17.96 -16.94
N ALA A 140 4.56 -17.91 -15.64
CA ALA A 140 4.03 -18.86 -14.67
C ALA A 140 2.50 -18.90 -14.75
N TYR A 141 1.86 -17.74 -14.96
CA TYR A 141 0.41 -17.66 -15.17
C TYR A 141 -0.12 -18.51 -16.34
N ALA A 142 0.68 -18.77 -17.38
CA ALA A 142 0.26 -19.52 -18.56
C ALA A 142 0.20 -21.05 -18.30
N GLN A 143 0.82 -21.51 -17.22
CA GLN A 143 0.84 -22.92 -16.80
C GLN A 143 -0.03 -23.16 -15.56
N ILE A 144 -0.70 -22.12 -15.06
CA ILE A 144 -1.48 -22.17 -13.82
C ILE A 144 -2.97 -22.24 -14.14
N HIS A 145 -3.62 -23.30 -13.64
CA HIS A 145 -5.08 -23.34 -13.54
C HIS A 145 -5.51 -22.50 -12.33
N LEU A 146 -6.14 -21.36 -12.57
CA LEU A 146 -6.49 -20.34 -11.56
C LEU A 146 -7.38 -20.86 -10.41
N ASP A 147 -8.19 -21.89 -10.68
CA ASP A 147 -9.09 -22.50 -9.70
C ASP A 147 -8.42 -23.60 -8.86
N GLU A 148 -7.32 -24.17 -9.34
CA GLU A 148 -6.62 -25.28 -8.69
C GLU A 148 -5.46 -24.80 -7.82
N ILE A 149 -4.84 -23.67 -8.17
CA ILE A 149 -3.74 -23.13 -7.38
C ILE A 149 -4.25 -22.36 -6.17
N SER A 150 -3.70 -22.70 -5.00
CA SER A 150 -3.91 -21.91 -3.78
C SER A 150 -3.10 -20.62 -3.80
N ILE A 151 -3.56 -19.59 -3.08
CA ILE A 151 -2.82 -18.35 -2.92
C ILE A 151 -1.44 -18.55 -2.32
N HIS A 152 -1.31 -19.46 -1.35
CA HIS A 152 -0.01 -19.78 -0.77
C HIS A 152 0.99 -20.29 -1.82
N GLN A 153 0.58 -21.21 -2.69
CA GLN A 153 1.43 -21.72 -3.78
C GLN A 153 1.75 -20.62 -4.81
N ALA A 154 0.76 -19.80 -5.17
CA ALA A 154 0.96 -18.69 -6.10
C ALA A 154 2.00 -17.69 -5.57
N LEU A 155 2.00 -17.43 -4.26
CA LEU A 155 2.98 -16.55 -3.63
C LEU A 155 4.39 -17.16 -3.60
N GLN A 156 4.53 -18.49 -3.48
CA GLN A 156 5.83 -19.16 -3.56
C GLN A 156 6.41 -19.04 -4.97
N LEU A 157 5.62 -19.34 -6.01
CA LEU A 157 6.03 -19.19 -7.41
C LEU A 157 6.47 -17.75 -7.75
N GLY A 158 5.77 -16.75 -7.21
CA GLY A 158 6.12 -15.34 -7.42
C GLY A 158 7.37 -14.88 -6.65
N GLN A 159 7.78 -15.58 -5.60
CA GLN A 159 8.96 -15.24 -4.80
C GLN A 159 10.26 -15.74 -5.44
N ASP A 160 10.24 -16.94 -6.02
CA ASP A 160 11.39 -17.51 -6.74
C ASP A 160 11.79 -16.62 -7.95
N ALA A 161 10.84 -15.89 -8.52
CA ALA A 161 10.99 -14.93 -9.62
C ALA A 161 11.54 -13.54 -9.23
N ASN A 162 11.44 -13.15 -7.94
CA ASN A 162 11.59 -11.76 -7.47
C ASN A 162 12.50 -11.61 -6.24
N SER A 163 13.49 -12.49 -6.07
CA SER A 163 14.50 -12.44 -5.00
C SER A 163 15.26 -11.09 -4.87
N SER A 164 15.05 -10.13 -5.79
CA SER A 164 15.76 -8.85 -5.85
C SER A 164 15.00 -7.63 -5.30
N TYR A 165 13.70 -7.71 -4.97
CA TYR A 165 12.97 -6.53 -4.45
C TYR A 165 11.96 -6.88 -3.36
N GLY A 166 12.29 -6.58 -2.10
CA GLY A 166 11.28 -6.29 -1.07
C GLY A 166 11.24 -7.16 0.18
N LEU A 167 12.26 -7.99 0.45
CA LEU A 167 12.39 -8.58 1.78
C LEU A 167 12.96 -7.54 2.76
N TYR A 168 12.09 -6.80 3.45
CA TYR A 168 12.49 -6.03 4.62
C TYR A 168 12.43 -6.97 5.83
N ASN A 169 13.59 -7.38 6.36
CA ASN A 169 13.72 -8.32 7.49
C ASN A 169 13.00 -9.68 7.31
N GLY A 170 12.97 -10.24 6.10
CA GLY A 170 12.30 -11.54 5.88
C GLY A 170 10.78 -11.47 5.75
N GLN A 171 10.16 -10.29 5.87
CA GLN A 171 8.71 -10.12 5.82
C GLN A 171 8.27 -9.28 4.62
N ARG A 172 7.29 -9.80 3.86
CA ARG A 172 6.69 -9.15 2.67
C ARG A 172 5.68 -8.06 3.04
N CYS A 173 5.27 -8.00 4.31
CA CYS A 173 4.32 -7.03 4.84
C CYS A 173 4.90 -6.29 6.05
N GLN A 174 4.49 -5.04 6.20
CA GLN A 174 4.88 -4.19 7.32
C GLN A 174 3.71 -4.10 8.31
N MET A 175 4.02 -4.21 9.60
CA MET A 175 3.00 -4.34 10.66
C MET A 175 3.17 -3.26 11.73
N CYS A 176 2.11 -2.55 12.08
CA CYS A 176 2.10 -1.65 13.24
C CYS A 176 1.04 -2.08 14.25
N LEU A 177 1.20 -1.63 15.49
CA LEU A 177 0.17 -1.77 16.52
C LEU A 177 -0.82 -0.63 16.41
N ARG A 178 -2.04 -0.85 16.88
CA ARG A 178 -3.06 0.20 16.88
C ARG A 178 -2.72 1.40 17.77
N THR A 179 -1.86 1.19 18.77
CA THR A 179 -1.32 2.21 19.69
C THR A 179 -0.06 2.89 19.14
N ASP A 180 0.48 2.44 18.00
CA ASP A 180 1.64 3.10 17.41
C ASP A 180 1.24 4.52 16.93
N PRO A 181 2.14 5.51 17.08
CA PRO A 181 1.89 6.87 16.65
C PRO A 181 1.84 6.96 15.12
N LEU A 182 1.08 7.93 14.61
CA LEU A 182 0.92 8.14 13.17
C LEU A 182 2.26 8.38 12.45
N HIS A 183 3.20 9.11 13.05
CA HIS A 183 4.51 9.35 12.42
C HIS A 183 5.23 8.04 12.07
N LYS A 184 5.14 7.03 12.95
CA LYS A 184 5.78 5.72 12.74
C LYS A 184 5.14 4.99 11.56
N VAL A 185 3.82 5.08 11.40
CA VAL A 185 3.12 4.51 10.24
C VAL A 185 3.51 5.25 8.95
N MET A 186 3.60 6.58 8.99
CA MET A 186 4.02 7.40 7.85
C MET A 186 5.45 7.09 7.42
N GLU A 187 6.39 6.98 8.35
CA GLU A 187 7.78 6.60 8.07
C GLU A 187 7.88 5.23 7.40
N ARG A 188 7.09 4.24 7.85
CA ARG A 188 7.09 2.93 7.21
C ARG A 188 6.50 2.94 5.81
N LEU A 189 5.43 3.70 5.59
CA LEU A 189 4.84 3.90 4.26
C LEU A 189 5.76 4.70 3.32
N ALA A 190 6.64 5.53 3.85
CA ALA A 190 7.62 6.28 3.07
C ALA A 190 8.75 5.39 2.53
N ASN A 191 8.91 4.16 3.04
CA ASN A 191 9.88 3.22 2.49
C ASN A 191 9.49 2.79 1.07
N PRO A 192 10.43 2.77 0.12
CA PRO A 192 10.16 2.31 -1.24
C PRO A 192 9.53 0.91 -1.26
N GLY A 193 8.53 0.71 -2.12
CA GLY A 193 7.82 -0.56 -2.25
C GLY A 193 6.74 -0.81 -1.19
N VAL A 194 6.75 -0.12 -0.05
CA VAL A 194 5.71 -0.24 0.97
C VAL A 194 4.51 0.62 0.57
N ARG A 195 3.41 -0.03 0.20
CA ARG A 195 2.17 0.68 -0.21
C ARG A 195 1.12 0.72 0.89
N ARG A 196 1.29 -0.11 1.92
CA ARG A 196 0.32 -0.36 2.99
C ARG A 196 1.00 -0.90 4.23
N ILE A 197 0.39 -0.64 5.39
CA ILE A 197 0.75 -1.17 6.70
C ILE A 197 -0.45 -1.92 7.25
N LEU A 198 -0.22 -3.12 7.77
CA LEU A 198 -1.23 -3.89 8.48
C LEU A 198 -1.21 -3.51 9.96
N ILE A 199 -2.37 -3.25 10.52
CA ILE A 199 -2.52 -3.03 11.95
C ILE A 199 -2.92 -4.35 12.59
N VAL A 200 -2.14 -4.77 13.58
CA VAL A 200 -2.37 -6.04 14.28
C VAL A 200 -2.37 -5.86 15.79
N GLU A 201 -3.01 -6.80 16.47
CA GLU A 201 -2.90 -6.93 17.91
C GLU A 201 -1.51 -7.46 18.31
N ALA A 202 -0.96 -6.91 19.41
CA ALA A 202 0.29 -7.38 19.98
C ALA A 202 0.17 -8.82 20.49
N GLY A 203 1.18 -9.65 20.24
CA GLY A 203 1.21 -11.05 20.65
C GLY A 203 0.49 -11.98 19.66
N SER A 204 -0.83 -11.85 19.52
CA SER A 204 -1.64 -12.75 18.67
C SER A 204 -1.43 -12.54 17.17
N LYS A 205 -0.95 -11.35 16.76
CA LYS A 205 -0.89 -10.88 15.36
C LYS A 205 -2.24 -10.88 14.65
N ARG A 206 -3.35 -10.90 15.40
CA ARG A 206 -4.69 -10.80 14.82
C ARG A 206 -4.82 -9.50 14.03
N VAL A 207 -5.31 -9.58 12.80
CA VAL A 207 -5.47 -8.40 11.94
C VAL A 207 -6.62 -7.53 12.46
N GLU A 208 -6.34 -6.25 12.67
CA GLU A 208 -7.30 -5.26 13.17
C GLU A 208 -7.63 -4.20 12.11
N GLY A 209 -6.72 -3.96 11.16
CA GLY A 209 -6.91 -2.96 10.12
C GLY A 209 -5.81 -2.94 9.07
N ILE A 210 -5.99 -2.09 8.08
CA ILE A 210 -5.02 -1.81 7.02
C ILE A 210 -5.02 -0.32 6.71
N ILE A 211 -3.82 0.25 6.61
CA ILE A 211 -3.62 1.67 6.28
C ILE A 211 -2.79 1.74 4.99
N SER A 212 -3.33 2.37 3.95
CA SER A 212 -2.62 2.59 2.69
C SER A 212 -1.97 3.97 2.62
N LEU A 213 -1.03 4.15 1.69
CA LEU A 213 -0.52 5.48 1.32
C LEU A 213 -1.65 6.47 1.01
N SER A 214 -2.66 6.03 0.27
CA SER A 214 -3.78 6.87 -0.10
C SER A 214 -4.61 7.33 1.09
N ASP A 215 -4.74 6.52 2.14
CA ASP A 215 -5.46 6.90 3.35
C ASP A 215 -4.73 8.03 4.08
N VAL A 216 -3.39 7.94 4.17
CA VAL A 216 -2.58 9.00 4.78
C VAL A 216 -2.72 10.31 4.00
N PHE A 217 -2.65 10.27 2.67
CA PHE A 217 -2.81 11.49 1.88
C PHE A 217 -4.23 12.05 1.92
N ARG A 218 -5.27 11.22 1.99
CA ARG A 218 -6.64 11.68 2.22
C ARG A 218 -6.79 12.35 3.58
N PHE A 219 -6.10 11.85 4.60
CA PHE A 219 -6.08 12.48 5.91
C PHE A 219 -5.33 13.82 5.92
N LEU A 220 -4.16 13.89 5.27
CA LEU A 220 -3.32 15.10 5.25
C LEU A 220 -3.88 16.22 4.36
N LEU A 221 -4.62 15.88 3.30
CA LEU A 221 -5.11 16.84 2.32
C LEU A 221 -6.56 17.31 2.57
N GLY A 222 -7.27 16.67 3.50
CA GLY A 222 -8.71 16.91 3.76
C GLY A 222 -9.61 16.31 2.69
#